data_AF-A0A417C643-F1
#
_entry.id   AF-A0A417C643-F1
#
_cell.length_a   1.000
_cell.length_b   1.000
_cell.length_c   1.000
_cell.angle_alpha   90.00
_cell.angle_beta   90.00
_cell.angle_gamma   90.00
#
_symmetry.space_group_name_H-M   'P 1'
#
loop_
_entity.id
_entity.type
_entity.pdbx_description
1 polymer ?
#
loop_
_entity_poly.entity_id
_entity_poly.type
_entity_poly.pdbx_seq_one_letter_code
_entity_poly.pdbx_strand_id
1 'polypeptide(L)'
;MKIKQQKQIKLFLIEEFNQNKGDELFIRQEKILSELIENTTNKSKKQMKTLIQTILPRIALYKVLLEDLTKEDGYQYMKKYMMNKVAYKKHLSTAKMELVPGFYHIYSHIFLKIMRTTDLQESKQKHGKDYFDVTIKKCLWHTACDENGCLELC
;
A
#
# COMPACT_ATOMS: atom_id res chain seq x y z
N MET A 1 0.44 -14.08 12.32
CA MET A 1 -0.23 -13.94 11.01
C MET A 1 0.83 -13.69 9.93
N LYS A 2 0.86 -14.44 8.83
CA LYS A 2 1.82 -14.18 7.74
C LYS A 2 1.43 -12.89 7.00
N ILE A 3 2.30 -11.87 7.01
CA ILE A 3 2.08 -10.59 6.34
C ILE A 3 2.52 -10.72 4.88
N LYS A 4 1.61 -10.49 3.93
CA LYS A 4 1.85 -10.74 2.50
C LYS A 4 3.01 -9.91 1.92
N GLN A 5 3.16 -8.66 2.36
CA GLN A 5 4.16 -7.74 1.82
C GLN A 5 5.59 -8.07 2.28
N GLN A 6 5.76 -8.70 3.45
CA GLN A 6 7.07 -8.91 4.08
C GLN A 6 8.03 -9.69 3.18
N LYS A 7 7.56 -10.76 2.50
CA LYS A 7 8.40 -11.50 1.53
C LYS A 7 8.92 -10.60 0.41
N GLN A 8 8.07 -9.71 -0.10
CA GLN A 8 8.43 -8.83 -1.22
C GLN A 8 9.35 -7.69 -0.78
N ILE A 9 9.16 -7.18 0.45
CA ILE A 9 10.04 -6.17 1.06
C ILE A 9 11.43 -6.75 1.27
N LYS A 10 11.53 -7.94 1.86
CA LYS A 10 12.82 -8.63 2.06
C LYS A 10 13.61 -8.76 0.77
N LEU A 11 12.96 -9.28 -0.29
CA LEU A 11 13.59 -9.44 -1.60
C LEU A 11 14.04 -8.09 -2.18
N PHE A 12 13.20 -7.05 -2.07
CA PHE A 12 13.57 -5.71 -2.52
C PHE A 12 14.81 -5.16 -1.80
N LEU A 13 14.86 -5.27 -0.47
CA LEU A 13 16.01 -4.79 0.30
C LEU A 13 17.31 -5.52 -0.07
N ILE A 14 17.26 -6.84 -0.26
CA ILE A 14 18.43 -7.63 -0.69
C ILE A 14 18.90 -7.23 -2.09
N GLU A 15 17.97 -7.03 -3.02
CA GLU A 15 18.29 -6.63 -4.40
C GLU A 15 18.93 -5.23 -4.46
N GLU A 16 18.48 -4.29 -3.62
CA GLU A 16 18.95 -2.90 -3.63
C GLU A 16 20.21 -2.69 -2.79
N PHE A 17 20.34 -3.40 -1.67
CA PHE A 17 21.38 -3.16 -0.68
C PHE A 17 22.33 -4.33 -0.47
N ASN A 18 22.30 -5.39 -1.30
CA ASN A 18 22.99 -6.67 -1.09
C ASN A 18 22.46 -7.51 0.10
N GLN A 19 22.88 -8.77 0.16
CA GLN A 19 22.37 -9.75 1.13
C GLN A 19 22.54 -9.29 2.59
N ASN A 20 23.76 -8.90 2.98
CA ASN A 20 24.08 -8.61 4.37
C ASN A 20 23.31 -7.38 4.87
N LYS A 21 23.39 -6.27 4.14
CA LYS A 21 22.70 -5.03 4.53
C LYS A 21 21.19 -5.12 4.33
N GLY A 22 20.74 -5.83 3.29
CA GLY A 22 19.32 -6.07 3.05
C GLY A 22 18.65 -6.88 4.16
N ASP A 23 19.31 -7.92 4.68
CA ASP A 23 18.82 -8.69 5.83
C ASP A 23 18.80 -7.84 7.12
N GLU A 24 19.85 -7.04 7.36
CA GLU A 24 19.92 -6.12 8.51
C GLU A 24 18.77 -5.10 8.51
N LEU A 25 18.54 -4.43 7.38
CA LEU A 25 17.44 -3.49 7.19
C LEU A 25 16.08 -4.19 7.37
N PHE A 26 15.94 -5.42 6.88
CA PHE A 26 14.69 -6.17 7.03
C PHE A 26 14.37 -6.47 8.50
N ILE A 27 15.36 -6.87 9.30
CA ILE A 27 15.18 -7.11 10.74
C ILE A 27 14.73 -5.84 11.47
N ARG A 28 15.36 -4.69 11.17
CA ARG A 28 14.96 -3.39 11.74
C ARG A 28 13.54 -2.99 11.29
N GLN A 29 13.23 -3.19 10.01
CA GLN A 29 11.89 -2.96 9.47
C GLN A 29 10.83 -3.79 10.19
N GLU A 30 11.09 -5.07 10.49
CA GLU A 30 10.14 -5.94 11.21
C GLU A 30 9.87 -5.47 12.64
N LYS A 31 10.89 -4.93 13.33
CA LYS A 31 10.72 -4.32 14.65
C LYS A 31 9.81 -3.09 14.58
N ILE A 32 10.12 -2.15 13.68
CA ILE A 32 9.29 -0.96 13.44
C ILE A 32 7.85 -1.37 13.09
N LEU A 33 7.67 -2.37 12.23
CA LEU A 33 6.32 -2.84 11.87
C LEU A 33 5.54 -3.37 13.07
N SER A 34 6.20 -4.08 13.98
CA SER A 34 5.56 -4.64 15.17
C SER A 34 5.08 -3.52 16.08
N GLU A 35 5.93 -2.51 16.31
CA GLU A 35 5.58 -1.30 17.07
C GLU A 35 4.43 -0.52 16.40
N LEU A 36 4.45 -0.35 15.08
CA LEU A 36 3.35 0.30 14.34
C LEU A 36 2.03 -0.43 14.54
N ILE A 37 2.04 -1.77 14.53
CA ILE A 37 0.84 -2.58 14.69
C ILE A 37 0.31 -2.45 16.13
N GLU A 38 1.18 -2.49 17.13
CA GLU A 38 0.81 -2.37 18.55
C GLU A 38 0.25 -0.99 18.89
N ASN A 39 0.81 0.06 18.30
CA ASN A 39 0.38 1.44 18.53
C ASN A 39 -0.89 1.82 17.75
N THR A 40 -1.29 1.03 16.75
CA THR A 40 -2.49 1.33 15.95
C THR A 40 -3.76 0.93 16.72
N THR A 41 -4.55 1.93 17.12
CA THR A 41 -5.80 1.76 17.86
C THR A 41 -7.00 2.37 17.14
N ASN A 42 -8.21 2.11 17.64
CA ASN A 42 -9.48 2.69 17.15
C ASN A 42 -9.79 2.40 15.67
N LYS A 43 -9.42 1.21 15.18
CA LYS A 43 -9.68 0.77 13.80
C LYS A 43 -10.62 -0.44 13.79
N SER A 44 -11.48 -0.53 12.77
CA SER A 44 -12.32 -1.72 12.56
C SER A 44 -11.43 -2.96 12.29
N LYS A 45 -12.01 -4.17 12.43
CA LYS A 45 -11.31 -5.43 12.07
C LYS A 45 -10.81 -5.41 10.61
N LYS A 46 -11.59 -4.83 9.69
CA LYS A 46 -11.25 -4.78 8.26
C LYS A 46 -10.20 -3.71 7.97
N GLN A 47 -10.26 -2.57 8.66
CA GLN A 47 -9.21 -1.56 8.62
C GLN A 47 -7.90 -2.12 9.16
N MET A 48 -7.88 -2.75 10.34
CA MET A 48 -6.67 -3.38 10.90
C MET A 48 -6.08 -4.43 9.98
N LYS A 49 -6.92 -5.30 9.40
CA LYS A 49 -6.44 -6.28 8.42
C LYS A 49 -5.75 -5.61 7.24
N THR A 50 -6.30 -4.50 6.73
CA THR A 50 -5.73 -3.75 5.60
C THR A 50 -4.43 -3.05 6.00
N LEU A 51 -4.41 -2.41 7.17
CA LEU A 51 -3.22 -1.75 7.72
C LEU A 51 -2.06 -2.74 7.85
N ILE A 52 -2.27 -3.86 8.55
CA ILE A 52 -1.22 -4.85 8.79
C ILE A 52 -0.77 -5.51 7.48
N GLN A 53 -1.70 -5.87 6.58
CA GLN A 53 -1.36 -6.62 5.38
C GLN A 53 -0.81 -5.76 4.25
N THR A 54 -0.99 -4.44 4.30
CA THR A 54 -0.77 -3.57 3.14
C THR A 54 -0.03 -2.29 3.50
N ILE A 55 -0.57 -1.47 4.41
CA ILE A 55 -0.12 -0.09 4.59
C ILE A 55 1.08 0.00 5.54
N LEU A 56 0.96 -0.52 6.76
CA LEU A 56 2.01 -0.42 7.79
C LEU A 56 3.35 -1.05 7.36
N PRO A 57 3.40 -2.17 6.62
CA PRO A 57 4.67 -2.69 6.11
C PRO A 57 5.42 -1.70 5.22
N ARG A 58 4.70 -0.85 4.46
CA ARG A 58 5.32 0.17 3.60
C ARG A 58 5.78 1.39 4.39
N ILE A 59 5.00 1.79 5.40
CA ILE A 59 5.42 2.84 6.35
C ILE A 59 6.67 2.39 7.10
N ALA A 60 6.72 1.16 7.59
CA ALA A 60 7.89 0.60 8.26
C ALA A 60 9.11 0.52 7.33
N LEU A 61 8.91 0.12 6.06
CA LEU A 61 9.98 0.15 5.06
C LEU A 61 10.53 1.57 4.86
N TYR A 62 9.65 2.57 4.74
CA TYR A 62 10.11 3.95 4.60
C TYR A 62 10.89 4.42 5.83
N LYS A 63 10.34 4.17 7.03
CA LYS A 63 10.99 4.55 8.29
C LYS A 63 12.37 3.93 8.44
N VAL A 64 12.56 2.64 8.11
CA VAL A 64 13.89 2.01 8.20
C VAL A 64 14.88 2.60 7.19
N LEU A 65 14.41 2.99 6.00
CA LEU A 65 15.28 3.62 5.00
C LEU A 65 15.77 4.99 5.49
N LEU A 66 14.92 5.74 6.18
CA LEU A 66 15.29 7.05 6.75
C LEU A 66 16.28 6.98 7.93
N GLU A 67 16.52 5.81 8.51
CA GLU A 67 17.55 5.67 9.55
C GLU A 67 18.96 5.80 8.95
N ASP A 68 19.14 5.38 7.69
CA ASP A 68 20.44 5.31 7.03
C ASP A 68 20.55 6.26 5.81
N LEU A 69 19.44 6.88 5.36
CA LEU A 69 19.36 7.68 4.14
C LEU A 69 18.68 9.03 4.36
N THR A 70 18.90 9.96 3.42
CA THR A 70 18.17 11.23 3.37
C THR A 70 16.68 11.00 3.07
N LYS A 71 15.85 12.02 3.33
CA LYS A 71 14.42 11.96 3.04
C LYS A 71 14.16 11.75 1.55
N GLU A 72 14.95 12.43 0.72
CA GLU A 72 14.92 12.37 -0.73
C GLU A 72 15.26 10.96 -1.23
N ASP A 73 16.36 10.39 -0.76
CA ASP A 73 16.80 9.05 -1.16
C ASP A 73 15.82 7.98 -0.68
N GLY A 74 15.38 8.04 0.58
CA GLY A 74 14.36 7.14 1.12
C GLY A 74 13.07 7.18 0.29
N TYR A 75 12.65 8.37 -0.16
CA TYR A 75 11.50 8.51 -1.05
C TYR A 75 11.74 7.88 -2.43
N GLN A 76 12.92 8.05 -3.03
CA GLN A 76 13.24 7.41 -4.31
C GLN A 76 13.24 5.89 -4.21
N TYR A 77 13.77 5.31 -3.13
CA TYR A 77 13.68 3.87 -2.89
C TYR A 77 12.23 3.39 -2.70
N MET A 78 11.41 4.14 -1.97
CA MET A 78 9.98 3.83 -1.84
C MET A 78 9.26 3.89 -3.20
N LYS A 79 9.55 4.90 -4.02
CA LYS A 79 9.01 5.00 -5.39
C LYS A 79 9.45 3.81 -6.23
N LYS A 80 10.73 3.41 -6.16
CA LYS A 80 11.27 2.23 -6.87
C LYS A 80 10.57 0.95 -6.43
N TYR A 81 10.36 0.75 -5.13
CA TYR A 81 9.58 -0.37 -4.60
C TYR A 81 8.14 -0.36 -5.13
N MET A 82 7.45 0.79 -5.04
CA MET A 82 6.06 0.89 -5.47
C MET A 82 5.89 0.63 -6.97
N MET A 83 6.76 1.16 -7.81
CA MET A 83 6.66 0.98 -9.26
C MET A 83 7.11 -0.43 -9.69
N ASN A 84 8.31 -0.85 -9.30
CA ASN A 84 8.93 -2.05 -9.87
C ASN A 84 8.43 -3.34 -9.20
N LYS A 85 7.90 -3.25 -7.97
CA LYS A 85 7.47 -4.42 -7.21
C LYS A 85 5.94 -4.49 -7.11
N VAL A 86 5.29 -3.40 -6.71
CA VAL A 86 3.84 -3.40 -6.47
C VAL A 86 3.06 -3.17 -7.77
N ALA A 87 3.33 -2.07 -8.46
CA ALA A 87 2.59 -1.65 -9.66
C ALA A 87 2.79 -2.63 -10.82
N TYR A 88 4.02 -3.13 -11.05
CA TYR A 88 4.28 -4.14 -12.08
C TYR A 88 3.35 -5.36 -11.98
N LYS A 89 3.20 -5.95 -10.78
CA LYS A 89 2.30 -7.09 -10.57
C LYS A 89 0.83 -6.73 -10.80
N LYS A 90 0.43 -5.51 -10.41
CA LYS A 90 -0.95 -5.03 -10.59
C LYS A 90 -1.25 -4.81 -12.06
N HIS A 91 -0.35 -4.18 -12.81
CA HIS A 91 -0.49 -3.96 -14.23
C HIS A 91 -0.63 -5.28 -14.99
N LEU A 92 0.25 -6.26 -14.75
CA LEU A 92 0.13 -7.58 -15.38
C LEU A 92 -1.19 -8.29 -15.05
N SER A 93 -1.70 -8.11 -13.83
CA SER A 93 -2.99 -8.68 -13.44
C SER A 93 -4.14 -7.97 -14.16
N THR A 94 -4.12 -6.64 -14.26
CA THR A 94 -5.15 -5.85 -14.91
C THR A 94 -5.18 -6.11 -16.42
N ALA A 95 -4.02 -6.16 -17.07
CA ALA A 95 -3.92 -6.46 -18.51
C ALA A 95 -4.58 -7.80 -18.88
N LYS A 96 -4.50 -8.81 -18.00
CA LYS A 96 -5.19 -10.09 -18.19
C LYS A 96 -6.71 -9.98 -18.01
N MET A 97 -7.17 -9.13 -17.08
CA MET A 97 -8.59 -8.91 -16.85
C MET A 97 -9.24 -8.11 -17.99
N GLU A 98 -8.50 -7.18 -18.60
CA GLU A 98 -8.95 -6.37 -19.73
C GLU A 98 -9.28 -7.19 -20.99
N LEU A 99 -8.76 -8.42 -21.10
CA LEU A 99 -9.11 -9.35 -22.17
C LEU A 99 -10.53 -9.94 -22.04
N VAL A 100 -11.19 -9.78 -20.89
CA VAL A 100 -12.53 -10.31 -20.67
C VAL A 100 -13.56 -9.43 -21.40
N PRO A 101 -14.42 -10.00 -22.26
CA PRO A 101 -15.48 -9.23 -22.92
C PRO A 101 -16.36 -8.49 -21.91
N GLY A 102 -16.59 -7.19 -22.16
CA GLY A 102 -17.36 -6.34 -21.24
C GLY A 102 -16.62 -5.97 -19.94
N PHE A 103 -15.30 -6.16 -19.86
CA PHE A 103 -14.48 -5.86 -18.68
C PHE A 103 -14.81 -4.51 -18.04
N TYR A 104 -14.92 -3.45 -18.83
CA TYR A 104 -15.21 -2.11 -18.30
C TYR A 104 -16.51 -2.07 -17.48
N HIS A 105 -17.58 -2.71 -17.96
CA HIS A 105 -18.86 -2.75 -17.27
C HIS A 105 -18.78 -3.57 -15.97
N ILE A 106 -18.12 -4.73 -16.03
CA ILE A 106 -17.91 -5.60 -14.85
C ILE A 106 -17.08 -4.87 -13.79
N TYR A 107 -15.95 -4.28 -14.22
CA TYR A 107 -15.02 -3.56 -13.35
C TYR A 107 -15.69 -2.36 -12.70
N SER A 108 -16.32 -1.48 -13.48
CA SER A 108 -16.98 -0.27 -12.95
C SER A 108 -18.09 -0.62 -11.95
N HIS A 109 -18.92 -1.62 -12.26
CA HIS A 109 -19.98 -2.07 -11.35
C HIS A 109 -19.43 -2.57 -10.01
N ILE A 110 -18.44 -3.48 -10.04
CA ILE A 110 -17.83 -4.04 -8.83
C ILE A 110 -17.08 -2.95 -8.04
N PHE A 111 -16.31 -2.12 -8.74
CA PHE A 111 -15.55 -1.04 -8.14
C PHE A 111 -16.46 -0.08 -7.39
N LEU A 112 -17.50 0.46 -8.03
CA LEU A 112 -18.43 1.39 -7.40
C LEU A 112 -19.14 0.75 -6.19
N LYS A 113 -19.54 -0.52 -6.29
CA LYS A 113 -20.11 -1.26 -5.15
C LYS A 113 -19.14 -1.33 -3.97
N ILE A 114 -17.86 -1.64 -4.21
CA ILE A 114 -16.83 -1.65 -3.18
C ILE A 114 -16.64 -0.24 -2.60
N MET A 115 -16.54 0.79 -3.44
CA MET A 115 -16.34 2.18 -3.01
C MET A 115 -17.48 2.69 -2.11
N ARG A 116 -18.71 2.16 -2.25
CA ARG A 116 -19.87 2.49 -1.40
C ARG A 116 -19.93 1.72 -0.09
N THR A 117 -19.43 0.49 -0.07
CA THR A 117 -19.64 -0.45 1.05
C THR A 117 -18.41 -0.60 1.93
N THR A 118 -17.26 -0.11 1.47
CA THR A 118 -16.02 -0.24 2.22
C THR A 118 -15.92 0.79 3.35
N ASP A 119 -15.33 0.37 4.45
CA ASP A 119 -14.98 1.20 5.61
C ASP A 119 -13.52 1.70 5.54
N LEU A 120 -12.82 1.44 4.43
CA LEU A 120 -11.45 1.89 4.19
C LEU A 120 -11.39 3.35 3.71
N GLN A 121 -12.50 3.89 3.22
CA GLN A 121 -12.59 5.23 2.67
C GLN A 121 -14.03 5.71 2.59
N GLU A 122 -14.22 7.02 2.58
CA GLU A 122 -15.49 7.68 2.28
C GLU A 122 -15.41 8.31 0.89
N SER A 123 -16.43 8.11 0.05
CA SER A 123 -16.41 8.63 -1.33
C SER A 123 -17.75 9.19 -1.82
N LYS A 124 -17.68 10.21 -2.68
CA LYS A 124 -18.80 10.66 -3.51
C LYS A 124 -18.62 10.11 -4.91
N GLN A 125 -19.70 9.69 -5.57
CA GLN A 125 -19.63 9.00 -6.85
C GLN A 125 -20.60 9.60 -7.87
N LYS A 126 -20.21 9.60 -9.14
CA LYS A 126 -21.08 9.81 -10.30
C LYS A 126 -20.91 8.64 -11.25
N HIS A 127 -21.97 8.27 -11.96
CA HIS A 127 -21.95 7.16 -12.91
C HIS A 127 -22.92 7.45 -14.04
N GLY A 128 -22.45 7.31 -15.27
CA GLY A 128 -23.26 7.36 -16.48
C GLY A 128 -23.04 6.11 -17.33
N LYS A 129 -23.49 6.15 -18.57
CA LYS A 129 -23.42 4.98 -19.48
C LYS A 129 -21.98 4.52 -19.72
N ASP A 130 -21.10 5.46 -20.03
CA ASP A 130 -19.73 5.17 -20.48
C ASP A 130 -18.67 5.79 -19.55
N TYR A 131 -19.05 6.21 -18.33
CA TYR A 131 -18.14 6.84 -17.38
C TYR A 131 -18.55 6.59 -15.92
N PHE A 132 -17.57 6.68 -15.02
CA PHE A 132 -17.82 6.87 -13.59
C PHE A 132 -16.75 7.78 -12.99
N ASP A 133 -17.15 8.56 -12.00
CA ASP A 133 -16.26 9.41 -11.21
C ASP A 133 -16.34 9.03 -9.75
N VAL A 134 -15.20 9.01 -9.07
CA VAL A 134 -15.15 8.81 -7.62
C VAL A 134 -14.25 9.85 -6.97
N THR A 135 -14.81 10.62 -6.05
CA THR A 135 -14.07 11.57 -5.21
C THR A 135 -13.96 11.01 -3.81
N ILE A 136 -12.76 10.58 -3.42
CA ILE A 136 -12.47 10.12 -2.07
C ILE A 136 -12.37 11.35 -1.14
N LYS A 137 -13.04 11.29 0.01
CA LYS A 137 -13.08 12.36 1.03
C LYS A 137 -12.31 11.99 2.30
N LYS A 138 -12.21 10.70 2.59
CA LYS A 138 -11.36 10.15 3.65
C LYS A 138 -10.75 8.84 3.16
N CYS A 139 -9.49 8.56 3.48
CA CYS A 139 -8.77 7.38 3.03
C CYS A 139 -7.92 6.82 4.16
N LEU A 140 -8.08 5.53 4.46
CA LEU A 140 -7.31 4.84 5.50
C LEU A 140 -5.79 4.94 5.28
N TRP A 141 -5.32 4.91 4.03
CA TRP A 141 -3.90 5.05 3.72
C TRP A 141 -3.39 6.45 4.06
N HIS A 142 -4.14 7.48 3.65
CA HIS A 142 -3.79 8.87 3.96
C HIS A 142 -3.73 9.09 5.48
N THR A 143 -4.77 8.67 6.21
CA THR A 143 -4.80 8.77 7.68
C THR A 143 -3.63 8.03 8.32
N ALA A 144 -3.30 6.81 7.86
CA ALA A 144 -2.17 6.08 8.40
C ALA A 144 -0.83 6.78 8.12
N CYS A 145 -0.64 7.40 6.96
CA CYS A 145 0.56 8.19 6.65
C CYS A 145 0.65 9.44 7.53
N ASP A 146 -0.47 10.14 7.74
CA ASP A 146 -0.56 11.31 8.61
C ASP A 146 -0.21 10.97 10.07
N GLU A 147 -0.88 9.94 10.63
CA GLU A 147 -0.65 9.40 11.98
C GLU A 147 0.83 8.97 12.20
N ASN A 148 1.58 8.71 11.12
CA ASN A 148 2.97 8.25 11.17
C ASN A 148 4.00 9.26 10.66
N GLY A 149 3.58 10.48 10.33
CA GLY A 149 4.46 11.57 9.89
C GLY A 149 5.13 11.33 8.52
N CYS A 150 4.46 10.63 7.60
CA CYS A 150 4.99 10.30 6.27
C CYS A 150 3.99 10.60 5.14
N LEU A 151 3.37 11.77 5.18
CA LEU A 151 2.37 12.22 4.21
C LEU A 151 2.86 12.21 2.76
N GLU A 152 4.17 12.42 2.53
CA GLU A 152 4.77 12.33 1.21
C GLU A 152 4.61 10.96 0.52
N LEU A 153 4.31 9.88 1.27
CA LEU A 153 4.06 8.56 0.71
C LEU A 153 2.63 8.34 0.19
N CYS A 154 1.72 9.30 0.42
CA CYS A 154 0.31 9.19 0.07
C CYS A 154 0.01 9.61 -1.37
#